data_AF-A0A966PZF6-F1
#
_entry.id   AF-A0A966PZF6-F1
#
_cell.length_a   1.000
_cell.length_b   1.000
_cell.length_c   1.000
_cell.angle_alpha   90.00
_cell.angle_beta   90.00
_cell.angle_gamma   90.00
#
_symmetry.space_group_name_H-M   'P 1'
#
loop_
_entity.id
_entity.type
_entity.pdbx_description
1 polymer ?
#
loop_
_entity_poly.entity_id
_entity_poly.type
_entity_poly.pdbx_seq_one_letter_code
_entity_poly.pdbx_strand_id
1 'polypeptide(L)'
;MPLPKIDLPVYDFTIPSSGKVIKVRPFTVKEEKLLLMAIESKVASDIISSVKQVINNCVQDGDVDVDKLPFFDIDYMFIFLRAKSVGEVAAVNLTCNNTLEDGAVCGHQFVTEADVGNVELIKFDGVNDDIKLGPASGVRMRYPNYSIMRKIEELPEIDKKTHIIVSSIDYIYDKKGMHSFKDYTIEELTEFVEGLTEENYKKLEAYVDRFPTIYGRIEADCPKCGFHHNVRYTEFYDFFT
;
A
#
# COMPACT_ATOMS: atom_id res chain seq x y z
N MET A 1 25.19 -35.45 -1.37
CA MET A 1 23.90 -35.68 -0.70
C MET A 1 23.25 -34.32 -0.50
N PRO A 2 22.00 -34.11 -0.93
CA PRO A 2 21.31 -32.85 -0.68
C PRO A 2 21.12 -32.65 0.83
N LEU A 3 21.24 -31.41 1.29
CA LEU A 3 20.97 -31.05 2.67
C LEU A 3 19.47 -31.31 3.00
N PRO A 4 19.14 -31.70 4.25
CA PRO A 4 17.76 -31.86 4.66
C PRO A 4 17.01 -30.54 4.52
N LYS A 5 15.80 -30.60 3.96
CA LYS A 5 14.89 -29.45 3.90
C LYS A 5 14.17 -29.32 5.24
N ILE A 6 14.10 -28.10 5.76
CA ILE A 6 13.37 -27.77 6.98
C ILE A 6 11.95 -27.39 6.56
N ASP A 7 10.95 -28.05 7.13
CA ASP A 7 9.55 -27.67 6.94
C ASP A 7 9.25 -26.39 7.72
N LEU A 8 8.58 -25.45 7.05
CA LEU A 8 8.19 -24.17 7.62
C LEU A 8 6.71 -24.20 8.00
N PRO A 9 6.30 -23.52 9.08
CA PRO A 9 4.90 -23.40 9.43
C PRO A 9 4.13 -22.67 8.31
N VAL A 10 2.86 -23.02 8.16
CA VAL A 10 1.95 -22.42 7.18
C VAL A 10 0.84 -21.71 7.94
N TYR A 11 0.56 -20.48 7.53
CA TYR A 11 -0.47 -19.62 8.10
C TYR A 11 -1.54 -19.32 7.05
N ASP A 12 -2.78 -19.19 7.51
CA ASP A 12 -3.85 -18.66 6.68
C ASP A 12 -3.80 -17.13 6.70
N PHE A 13 -3.88 -16.52 5.52
CA PHE A 13 -3.93 -15.08 5.32
C PHE A 13 -5.15 -14.75 4.48
N THR A 14 -5.93 -13.75 4.90
CA THR A 14 -7.10 -13.28 4.14
C THR A 14 -6.72 -12.03 3.37
N ILE A 15 -6.79 -12.10 2.04
CA ILE A 15 -6.52 -10.95 1.16
C ILE A 15 -7.59 -9.87 1.41
N PRO A 16 -7.22 -8.66 1.88
CA PRO A 16 -8.20 -7.68 2.31
C PRO A 16 -9.18 -7.21 1.24
N SER A 17 -8.74 -7.05 -0.02
CA SER A 17 -9.61 -6.58 -1.11
C SER A 17 -10.65 -7.61 -1.55
N SER A 18 -10.30 -8.90 -1.54
CA SER A 18 -11.13 -9.97 -2.13
C SER A 18 -11.78 -10.89 -1.10
N GLY A 19 -11.30 -10.90 0.14
CA GLY A 19 -11.70 -11.85 1.17
C GLY A 19 -11.22 -13.29 0.91
N LYS A 20 -10.44 -13.53 -0.16
CA LYS A 20 -9.89 -14.86 -0.47
C LYS A 20 -8.87 -15.24 0.61
N VAL A 21 -9.06 -16.42 1.20
CA VAL A 21 -8.09 -17.02 2.13
C VAL A 21 -7.04 -17.76 1.32
N ILE A 22 -5.78 -17.49 1.64
CA ILE A 22 -4.60 -18.12 1.03
C ILE A 22 -3.66 -18.63 2.11
N LYS A 23 -2.80 -19.58 1.75
CA LYS A 23 -1.77 -20.15 2.61
C LYS A 23 -0.43 -19.49 2.32
N VAL A 24 0.23 -19.04 3.39
CA VAL A 24 1.53 -18.39 3.32
C VAL A 24 2.49 -18.99 4.34
N ARG A 25 3.78 -19.00 4.03
CA ARG A 25 4.84 -19.36 4.97
C ARG A 25 5.68 -18.12 5.34
N PRO A 26 6.38 -18.14 6.48
CA PRO A 26 7.42 -17.16 6.76
C PRO A 26 8.49 -17.12 5.67
N PHE A 27 9.06 -15.94 5.47
CA PHE A 27 10.25 -15.78 4.66
C PHE A 27 11.48 -16.32 5.41
N THR A 28 12.44 -16.83 4.67
CA THR A 28 13.71 -17.37 5.18
C THR A 28 14.80 -16.31 5.11
N VAL A 29 15.97 -16.64 5.65
CA VAL A 29 17.20 -15.83 5.54
C VAL A 29 17.52 -15.46 4.07
N LYS A 30 17.13 -16.30 3.10
CA LYS A 30 17.32 -15.98 1.67
C LYS A 30 16.48 -14.79 1.24
N GLU A 31 15.20 -14.78 1.61
CA GLU A 31 14.28 -13.70 1.27
C GLU A 31 14.56 -12.43 2.10
N GLU A 32 14.95 -12.57 3.37
CA GLU A 32 15.42 -11.45 4.19
C GLU A 32 16.62 -10.75 3.55
N LYS A 33 17.60 -11.51 3.05
CA LYS A 33 18.74 -10.95 2.33
C LYS A 33 18.33 -10.21 1.06
N LEU A 34 17.34 -10.69 0.32
CA LEU A 34 16.82 -10.00 -0.86
C LEU A 34 16.23 -8.63 -0.48
N LEU A 35 15.47 -8.55 0.61
CA LEU A 35 14.92 -7.29 1.11
C LEU A 35 16.01 -6.32 1.55
N LEU A 36 17.00 -6.80 2.31
CA LEU A 36 18.14 -5.97 2.75
C LEU A 36 18.90 -5.36 1.56
N MET A 37 19.20 -6.16 0.55
CA MET A 37 19.85 -5.67 -0.68
C MET A 37 19.00 -4.64 -1.43
N ALA A 38 17.68 -4.82 -1.43
CA ALA A 38 16.77 -3.88 -2.07
C ALA A 38 16.73 -2.53 -1.34
N ILE A 39 16.75 -2.53 -0.01
CA ILE A 39 16.75 -1.32 0.82
C ILE A 39 18.06 -0.55 0.62
N GLU A 40 19.19 -1.24 0.45
CA GLU A 40 20.49 -0.61 0.17
C GLU A 40 20.49 0.19 -1.14
N SER A 41 19.65 -0.19 -2.12
CA SER A 41 19.53 0.55 -3.39
C SER A 41 18.98 1.97 -3.21
N LYS A 42 18.18 2.19 -2.15
CA LYS A 42 17.40 3.42 -1.90
C LYS A 42 16.44 3.79 -3.05
N VAL A 43 16.12 2.86 -3.95
CA VAL A 43 15.17 3.06 -5.05
C VAL A 43 13.86 2.35 -4.70
N ALA A 44 12.76 3.11 -4.59
CA ALA A 44 11.44 2.60 -4.24
C ALA A 44 10.97 1.44 -5.15
N SER A 45 11.23 1.54 -6.45
CA SER A 45 10.85 0.52 -7.43
C SER A 45 11.57 -0.83 -7.22
N ASP A 46 12.83 -0.81 -6.79
CA ASP A 46 13.61 -2.02 -6.48
C ASP A 46 13.11 -2.69 -5.21
N ILE A 47 12.73 -1.88 -4.20
CA ILE A 47 12.12 -2.36 -2.96
C ILE A 47 10.76 -3.02 -3.25
N ILE A 48 9.86 -2.36 -3.99
CA ILE A 48 8.55 -2.94 -4.37
C ILE A 48 8.74 -4.25 -5.13
N SER A 49 9.67 -4.28 -6.09
CA SER A 49 9.93 -5.48 -6.89
C SER A 49 10.40 -6.64 -6.01
N SER A 50 11.27 -6.34 -5.04
CA SER A 50 11.78 -7.33 -4.08
C SER A 50 10.70 -7.80 -3.10
N VAL A 51 9.84 -6.91 -2.62
CA VAL A 51 8.68 -7.24 -1.78
C VAL A 51 7.73 -8.17 -2.51
N LYS A 52 7.35 -7.84 -3.75
CA LYS A 52 6.53 -8.71 -4.60
C LYS A 52 7.18 -10.09 -4.80
N GLN A 53 8.48 -10.13 -5.05
CA GLN A 53 9.22 -11.38 -5.21
C GLN A 53 9.20 -12.22 -3.92
N VAL A 54 9.41 -11.60 -2.76
CA VAL A 54 9.36 -12.29 -1.47
C VAL A 54 7.97 -12.83 -1.19
N ILE A 55 6.92 -12.02 -1.38
CA ILE A 55 5.53 -12.46 -1.27
C ILE A 55 5.29 -13.67 -2.16
N ASN A 56 5.65 -13.59 -3.44
CA ASN A 56 5.42 -14.67 -4.39
C ASN A 56 6.16 -15.97 -3.98
N ASN A 57 7.34 -15.87 -3.37
CA ASN A 57 8.06 -17.04 -2.84
C ASN A 57 7.40 -17.63 -1.57
N CYS A 58 6.66 -16.82 -0.82
CA CYS A 58 6.06 -17.18 0.46
C CYS A 58 4.62 -17.70 0.33
N VAL A 59 3.89 -17.26 -0.69
CA VAL A 59 2.55 -17.79 -1.02
C VAL A 59 2.68 -19.26 -1.45
N GLN A 60 1.88 -20.13 -0.84
CA GLN A 60 1.83 -21.56 -1.14
C GLN A 60 0.76 -21.92 -2.19
N ASP A 61 -0.25 -21.05 -2.36
CA ASP A 61 -1.32 -21.25 -3.34
C ASP A 61 -0.93 -20.66 -4.71
N GLY A 62 -0.82 -21.51 -5.72
CA GLY A 62 -0.38 -21.12 -7.07
C GLY A 62 -1.37 -20.24 -7.87
N ASP A 63 -2.57 -20.00 -7.36
CA ASP A 63 -3.62 -19.23 -8.05
C ASP A 63 -3.59 -17.72 -7.74
N VAL A 64 -2.59 -17.23 -7.02
CA VAL A 64 -2.47 -15.82 -6.64
C VAL A 64 -1.49 -15.12 -7.58
N ASP A 65 -2.00 -14.17 -8.36
CA ASP A 65 -1.19 -13.29 -9.20
C ASP A 65 -0.85 -12.01 -8.41
N VAL A 66 0.32 -12.01 -7.77
CA VAL A 66 0.82 -10.91 -6.93
C VAL A 66 0.89 -9.57 -7.69
N ASP A 67 1.13 -9.60 -9.00
CA ASP A 67 1.22 -8.36 -9.80
C ASP A 67 -0.12 -7.69 -10.05
N LYS A 68 -1.22 -8.44 -9.92
CA LYS A 68 -2.58 -7.93 -10.09
C LYS A 68 -3.23 -7.47 -8.80
N LEU A 69 -2.65 -7.78 -7.63
CA LEU A 69 -3.20 -7.38 -6.36
C LEU A 69 -3.15 -5.85 -6.19
N PRO A 70 -4.16 -5.25 -5.55
CA PRO A 70 -4.11 -3.87 -5.08
C PRO A 70 -2.86 -3.58 -4.24
N PHE A 71 -2.34 -2.35 -4.33
CA PHE A 71 -1.11 -1.98 -3.61
C PHE A 71 -1.20 -2.23 -2.09
N PHE A 72 -2.32 -1.90 -1.46
CA PHE A 72 -2.50 -2.09 -0.01
C PHE A 72 -2.59 -3.57 0.41
N ASP A 73 -3.02 -4.48 -0.48
CA ASP A 73 -3.00 -5.92 -0.18
C ASP A 73 -1.57 -6.44 -0.12
N ILE A 74 -0.71 -5.95 -1.02
CA ILE A 74 0.72 -6.27 -1.04
C ILE A 74 1.38 -5.77 0.24
N ASP A 75 1.09 -4.54 0.64
CA ASP A 75 1.67 -3.95 1.85
C ASP A 75 1.24 -4.70 3.11
N TYR A 76 -0.06 -5.00 3.22
CA TYR A 76 -0.61 -5.67 4.39
C TYR A 76 -0.09 -7.10 4.50
N MET A 77 -0.02 -7.82 3.37
CA MET A 77 0.57 -9.14 3.31
C MET A 77 2.06 -9.13 3.63
N PHE A 78 2.80 -8.12 3.16
CA PHE A 78 4.22 -7.98 3.47
C PHE A 78 4.45 -7.80 4.98
N ILE A 79 3.70 -6.91 5.62
CA ILE A 79 3.78 -6.68 7.08
C ILE A 79 3.45 -7.95 7.85
N PHE A 80 2.38 -8.64 7.46
CA PHE A 80 2.00 -9.92 8.06
C PHE A 80 3.14 -10.95 7.94
N LEU A 81 3.72 -11.10 6.74
CA LEU A 81 4.84 -12.01 6.51
C LEU A 81 6.06 -11.62 7.35
N ARG A 82 6.39 -10.32 7.44
CA ARG A 82 7.49 -9.82 8.26
C ARG A 82 7.29 -10.16 9.74
N ALA A 83 6.10 -9.89 10.26
CA ALA A 83 5.75 -10.20 11.65
C ALA A 83 5.95 -11.69 11.96
N LYS A 84 5.53 -12.59 11.05
CA LYS A 84 5.68 -14.05 11.22
C LYS A 84 7.09 -14.59 10.95
N SER A 85 7.99 -13.79 10.38
CA SER A 85 9.32 -14.26 9.98
C SER A 85 10.44 -13.74 10.89
N VAL A 86 10.39 -12.46 11.28
CA VAL A 86 11.43 -11.80 12.06
C VAL A 86 10.98 -11.54 13.50
N GLY A 87 9.69 -11.22 13.67
CA GLY A 87 9.10 -10.87 14.96
C GLY A 87 8.10 -9.72 14.81
N GLU A 88 7.24 -9.57 15.82
CA GLU A 88 6.16 -8.56 15.83
C GLU A 88 6.65 -7.16 16.23
N VAL A 89 7.94 -7.01 16.56
CA VAL A 89 8.54 -5.73 16.93
C VAL A 89 9.68 -5.38 15.96
N ALA A 90 9.69 -4.15 15.46
CA ALA A 90 10.75 -3.59 14.62
C ALA A 90 11.39 -2.37 15.29
N ALA A 91 12.72 -2.29 15.28
CA ALA A 91 13.43 -1.09 15.69
C ALA A 91 13.31 -0.02 14.60
N VAL A 92 12.94 1.21 14.97
CA VAL A 92 12.72 2.34 14.08
C VAL A 92 13.45 3.58 14.60
N ASN A 93 14.01 4.38 13.68
CA ASN A 93 14.69 5.62 14.03
C ASN A 93 13.71 6.81 13.99
N LEU A 94 13.44 7.42 15.15
CA LEU A 94 12.62 8.62 15.24
C LEU A 94 13.46 9.88 15.38
N THR A 95 13.05 10.95 14.69
CA THR A 95 13.59 12.30 14.87
C THR A 95 12.59 13.18 15.61
N CYS A 96 12.99 13.74 16.74
CA CYS A 96 12.15 14.60 17.56
C CYS A 96 12.00 16.00 16.95
N ASN A 97 10.83 16.28 16.39
CA ASN A 97 10.47 17.58 15.79
C ASN A 97 9.79 18.56 16.77
N ASN A 98 9.81 18.28 18.08
CA ASN A 98 9.22 19.19 19.07
C ASN A 98 9.95 20.54 19.09
N THR A 99 9.17 21.63 19.20
CA THR A 99 9.69 22.98 19.44
C THR A 99 9.81 23.22 20.94
N LEU A 100 11.01 23.59 21.38
CA LEU A 100 11.34 23.89 22.76
C LEU A 100 10.88 25.32 23.13
N GLU A 101 10.91 25.64 24.43
CA GLU A 101 10.46 26.94 24.95
C GLU A 101 11.25 28.14 24.37
N ASP A 102 12.51 27.92 23.97
CA ASP A 102 13.37 28.92 23.33
C ASP A 102 13.10 29.09 21.82
N GLY A 103 12.12 28.38 21.28
CA GLY A 103 11.77 28.37 19.86
C GLY A 103 12.65 27.45 18.99
N ALA A 104 13.64 26.75 19.57
CA ALA A 104 14.47 25.80 18.83
C ALA A 104 13.77 24.45 18.65
N VAL A 105 14.01 23.77 17.52
CA VAL A 105 13.55 22.39 17.32
C VAL A 105 14.52 21.43 18.01
N CYS A 106 14.00 20.46 18.77
CA CYS A 106 14.80 19.52 19.55
C CYS A 106 15.81 18.73 18.69
N GLY A 107 15.37 18.23 17.54
CA GLY A 107 16.16 17.57 16.50
C GLY A 107 16.82 16.25 16.93
N HIS A 108 16.50 15.73 18.11
CA HIS A 108 17.16 14.53 18.64
C HIS A 108 16.69 13.27 17.91
N GLN A 109 17.64 12.44 17.49
CA GLN A 109 17.36 11.15 16.88
C GLN A 109 17.55 10.04 17.91
N PHE A 110 16.57 9.14 18.00
CA PHE A 110 16.60 8.01 18.93
C PHE A 110 15.89 6.79 18.33
N VAL A 111 16.31 5.60 18.76
CA VAL A 111 15.70 4.34 18.35
C VAL A 111 14.54 4.04 19.29
N THR A 112 13.39 3.63 18.74
CA THR A 112 12.28 3.06 19.49
C THR A 112 11.78 1.79 18.80
N GLU A 113 10.84 1.11 19.44
CA GLU A 113 10.20 -0.09 18.92
C GLU A 113 8.84 0.26 18.30
N ALA A 114 8.56 -0.33 17.15
CA ALA A 114 7.26 -0.31 16.48
C ALA A 114 6.66 -1.72 16.53
N ASP A 115 5.42 -1.83 17.01
CA ASP A 115 4.65 -3.07 16.91
C ASP A 115 4.13 -3.20 15.47
N VAL A 116 4.70 -4.14 14.72
CA VAL A 116 4.31 -4.47 13.34
C VAL A 116 3.25 -5.55 13.28
N GLY A 117 2.98 -6.24 14.41
CA GLY A 117 1.90 -7.21 14.54
C GLY A 117 0.53 -6.55 14.72
N ASN A 118 0.50 -5.37 15.34
CA ASN A 118 -0.73 -4.59 15.59
C ASN A 118 -1.00 -3.53 14.51
N VAL A 119 -0.80 -3.93 13.26
CA VAL A 119 -1.08 -3.08 12.10
C VAL A 119 -2.50 -3.30 11.63
N GLU A 120 -3.24 -2.21 11.49
CA GLU A 120 -4.63 -2.22 11.04
C GLU A 120 -4.73 -1.79 9.58
N LEU A 121 -5.65 -2.37 8.83
CA LEU A 121 -6.06 -1.84 7.54
C LEU A 121 -7.30 -0.99 7.74
N ILE A 122 -7.15 0.33 7.63
CA ILE A 122 -8.27 1.26 7.71
C ILE A 122 -9.03 1.20 6.39
N LYS A 123 -10.25 0.66 6.45
CA LYS A 123 -11.22 0.74 5.36
C LYS A 123 -12.23 1.82 5.72
N PHE A 124 -12.42 2.79 4.83
CA PHE A 124 -13.45 3.79 5.01
C PHE A 124 -14.81 3.22 4.56
N ASP A 125 -15.80 3.29 5.43
CA ASP A 125 -17.16 2.88 5.10
C ASP A 125 -17.76 3.72 3.96
N GLY A 126 -18.63 3.11 3.17
CA GLY A 126 -19.42 3.81 2.16
C GLY A 126 -18.70 4.10 0.84
N VAL A 127 -17.55 3.47 0.59
CA VAL A 127 -16.92 3.45 -0.73
C VAL A 127 -17.63 2.40 -1.59
N ASN A 128 -18.31 2.85 -2.66
CA ASN A 128 -18.93 1.97 -3.64
C ASN A 128 -18.09 2.00 -4.92
N ASP A 129 -17.65 0.83 -5.37
CA ASP A 129 -16.95 0.69 -6.65
C ASP A 129 -17.81 1.17 -7.82
N ASP A 130 -19.14 1.11 -7.72
CA ASP A 130 -20.05 1.59 -8.75
C ASP A 130 -20.48 3.04 -8.48
N ILE A 131 -19.94 3.98 -9.25
CA ILE A 131 -20.17 5.42 -9.15
C ILE A 131 -21.08 5.88 -10.27
N LYS A 132 -22.32 6.23 -9.92
CA LYS A 132 -23.30 6.77 -10.87
C LYS A 132 -22.97 8.20 -11.25
N LEU A 133 -22.85 8.43 -12.56
CA LEU A 133 -22.64 9.76 -13.16
C LEU A 133 -23.93 10.34 -13.76
N GLY A 134 -24.95 9.50 -13.97
CA GLY A 134 -26.27 9.88 -14.45
C GLY A 134 -27.31 8.78 -14.25
N PRO A 135 -28.53 8.92 -14.81
CA PRO A 135 -29.61 7.95 -14.62
C PRO A 135 -29.32 6.55 -15.18
N ALA A 136 -28.51 6.47 -16.24
CA ALA A 136 -28.18 5.23 -16.93
C ALA A 136 -26.71 5.21 -17.38
N SER A 137 -25.84 5.93 -16.66
CA SER A 137 -24.40 5.95 -16.91
C SER A 137 -23.62 6.05 -15.60
N GLY A 138 -22.44 5.46 -15.59
CA GLY A 138 -21.58 5.43 -14.44
C GLY A 138 -20.23 4.79 -14.74
N VAL A 139 -19.45 4.65 -13.69
CA VAL A 139 -18.10 4.07 -13.75
C VAL A 139 -18.00 3.01 -12.68
N ARG A 140 -17.49 1.83 -13.05
CA ARG A 140 -17.01 0.85 -12.09
C ARG A 140 -15.54 1.10 -11.84
N MET A 141 -15.22 1.34 -10.59
CA MET A 141 -13.87 1.55 -10.09
C MET A 141 -13.24 0.23 -9.64
N ARG A 142 -11.91 0.24 -9.56
CA ARG A 142 -11.06 -0.79 -8.98
C ARG A 142 -9.88 -0.14 -8.27
N TYR A 143 -9.21 -0.88 -7.40
CA TYR A 143 -7.97 -0.40 -6.79
C TYR A 143 -6.79 -0.59 -7.74
N PRO A 144 -5.86 0.39 -7.83
CA PRO A 144 -4.65 0.25 -8.63
C PRO A 144 -3.69 -0.75 -7.98
N ASN A 145 -2.88 -1.41 -8.80
CA ASN A 145 -1.74 -2.20 -8.34
C ASN A 145 -0.47 -1.35 -8.33
N TYR A 146 0.61 -1.89 -7.76
CA TYR A 146 1.90 -1.21 -7.70
C TYR A 146 2.50 -0.80 -9.05
N SER A 147 2.23 -1.57 -10.10
CA SER A 147 2.73 -1.26 -11.44
C SER A 147 2.08 0.01 -12.00
N ILE A 148 0.83 0.28 -11.61
CA ILE A 148 0.13 1.54 -11.90
C ILE A 148 0.65 2.65 -10.97
N MET A 149 0.70 2.42 -9.67
CA MET A 149 1.17 3.43 -8.70
C MET A 149 2.57 3.98 -9.06
N ARG A 150 3.50 3.11 -9.46
CA ARG A 150 4.83 3.52 -9.92
C ARG A 150 4.80 4.48 -11.11
N LYS A 151 3.92 4.25 -12.08
CA LYS A 151 3.80 5.16 -13.25
C LYS A 151 3.30 6.54 -12.84
N ILE A 152 2.52 6.62 -11.76
CA ILE A 152 1.95 7.87 -11.24
C ILE A 152 3.00 8.66 -10.46
N GLU A 153 3.90 7.98 -9.73
CA GLU A 153 4.99 8.64 -8.98
C GLU A 153 5.90 9.48 -9.89
N GLU A 154 6.10 9.05 -11.13
CA GLU A 154 6.92 9.74 -12.15
C GLU A 154 6.25 10.99 -12.74
N LEU A 155 4.96 11.22 -12.46
CA LEU A 155 4.20 12.36 -12.99
C LEU A 155 4.34 13.62 -12.12
N PRO A 156 4.13 14.82 -12.69
CA PRO A 156 4.01 16.06 -11.90
C PRO A 156 2.89 15.96 -10.85
N GLU A 157 3.09 16.57 -9.68
CA GLU A 157 2.12 16.53 -8.56
C GLU A 157 0.69 16.92 -8.94
N ILE A 158 0.54 17.92 -9.82
CA ILE A 158 -0.77 18.43 -10.25
C ILE A 158 -1.57 17.38 -11.04
N ASP A 159 -0.90 16.43 -11.69
CA ASP A 159 -1.53 15.43 -12.54
C ASP A 159 -1.81 14.13 -11.78
N LYS A 160 -1.12 13.88 -10.66
CA LYS A 160 -1.18 12.59 -9.94
C LYS A 160 -2.60 12.18 -9.58
N LYS A 161 -3.41 13.08 -9.04
CA LYS A 161 -4.76 12.73 -8.56
C LYS A 161 -5.69 12.29 -9.69
N THR A 162 -5.71 13.03 -10.80
CA THR A 162 -6.48 12.67 -12.00
C THR A 162 -6.01 11.33 -12.57
N HIS A 163 -4.70 11.11 -12.62
CA HIS A 163 -4.15 9.85 -13.10
C HIS A 163 -4.47 8.66 -12.19
N ILE A 164 -4.54 8.84 -10.86
CA ILE A 164 -5.02 7.80 -9.95
C ILE A 164 -6.50 7.49 -10.24
N ILE A 165 -7.34 8.51 -10.39
CA ILE A 165 -8.76 8.34 -10.73
C ILE A 165 -8.90 7.52 -12.03
N VAL A 166 -8.26 7.96 -13.11
CA VAL A 166 -8.28 7.29 -14.43
C VAL A 166 -7.80 5.85 -14.33
N SER A 167 -6.67 5.63 -13.67
CA SER A 167 -6.09 4.30 -13.47
C SER A 167 -6.95 3.35 -12.65
N SER A 168 -7.83 3.92 -11.83
CA SER A 168 -8.77 3.22 -10.97
C SER A 168 -10.09 2.93 -11.67
N ILE A 169 -10.26 3.28 -12.95
CA ILE A 169 -11.42 2.88 -13.74
C ILE A 169 -11.24 1.43 -14.20
N ASP A 170 -12.24 0.58 -13.94
CA ASP A 170 -12.30 -0.77 -14.51
C ASP A 170 -13.07 -0.77 -15.83
N TYR A 171 -14.27 -0.17 -15.82
CA TYR A 171 -15.05 0.08 -17.02
C TYR A 171 -16.02 1.24 -16.82
N ILE A 172 -16.37 1.90 -17.93
CA ILE A 172 -17.43 2.90 -17.99
C ILE A 172 -18.67 2.19 -18.54
N TYR A 173 -19.85 2.48 -18.02
CA TYR A 173 -21.08 1.94 -18.56
C TYR A 173 -22.09 3.05 -18.87
N ASP A 174 -22.84 2.83 -19.94
CA ASP A 174 -23.92 3.71 -20.38
C ASP A 174 -25.06 2.91 -21.02
N LYS A 175 -26.00 3.59 -21.69
CA LYS A 175 -27.11 2.94 -22.40
C LYS A 175 -26.66 2.08 -23.58
N LYS A 176 -25.44 2.28 -24.10
CA LYS A 176 -24.91 1.57 -25.26
C LYS A 176 -24.16 0.31 -24.86
N GLY A 177 -23.69 0.23 -23.61
CA GLY A 177 -23.07 -0.97 -23.06
C GLY A 177 -21.99 -0.66 -22.04
N MET A 178 -21.09 -1.62 -21.86
CA MET A 178 -19.91 -1.50 -21.02
C MET A 178 -18.70 -1.27 -21.93
N HIS A 179 -17.87 -0.29 -21.57
CA HIS A 179 -16.65 0.06 -22.28
C HIS A 179 -15.47 -0.14 -21.34
N SER A 180 -14.61 -1.11 -21.62
CA SER A 180 -13.54 -1.50 -20.69
C SER A 180 -12.45 -0.44 -20.68
N PHE A 181 -11.82 -0.24 -19.52
CA PHE A 181 -10.58 0.54 -19.41
C PHE A 181 -9.53 0.14 -20.45
N LYS A 182 -9.46 -1.14 -20.83
CA LYS A 182 -8.48 -1.66 -21.79
C LYS A 182 -8.73 -1.22 -23.23
N ASP A 183 -9.92 -0.70 -23.52
CA ASP A 183 -10.34 -0.30 -24.86
C ASP A 183 -9.92 1.16 -25.18
N TYR A 184 -9.40 1.90 -24.19
CA TYR A 184 -9.06 3.31 -24.29
C TYR A 184 -7.61 3.59 -23.91
N THR A 185 -7.07 4.70 -24.41
CA THR A 185 -5.81 5.24 -23.92
C THR A 185 -6.00 5.99 -22.59
N ILE A 186 -4.89 6.26 -21.90
CA ILE A 186 -4.94 7.05 -20.66
C ILE A 186 -5.43 8.46 -20.97
N GLU A 187 -5.00 9.03 -22.09
CA GLU A 187 -5.41 10.38 -22.53
C GLU A 187 -6.92 10.46 -22.78
N GLU A 188 -7.51 9.47 -23.47
CA GLU A 188 -8.96 9.43 -23.71
C GLU A 188 -9.76 9.34 -22.40
N LEU A 189 -9.28 8.57 -21.43
CA LEU A 189 -9.90 8.45 -20.13
C LEU A 189 -9.70 9.71 -19.26
N THR A 190 -8.55 10.38 -19.39
CA THR A 190 -8.30 11.67 -18.75
C THR A 190 -9.26 12.71 -19.31
N GLU A 191 -9.41 12.83 -20.62
CA GLU A 191 -10.40 13.74 -21.25
C GLU A 191 -11.83 13.43 -20.78
N PHE A 192 -12.17 12.14 -20.65
CA PHE A 192 -13.47 11.75 -20.09
C PHE A 192 -13.65 12.25 -18.65
N VAL A 193 -12.66 12.07 -17.77
CA VAL A 193 -12.72 12.50 -16.37
C VAL A 193 -12.75 14.02 -16.24
N GLU A 194 -11.97 14.75 -17.03
CA GLU A 194 -11.94 16.22 -17.07
C GLU A 194 -13.22 16.82 -17.66
N GLY A 195 -13.90 16.08 -18.53
CA GLY A 195 -15.20 16.45 -19.09
C GLY A 195 -16.38 16.29 -18.12
N LEU A 196 -16.17 15.74 -16.92
CA LEU A 196 -17.22 15.57 -15.92
C LEU A 196 -17.62 16.89 -15.25
N THR A 197 -18.84 16.94 -14.73
CA THR A 197 -19.23 18.01 -13.81
C THR A 197 -18.44 17.92 -12.51
N GLU A 198 -18.24 19.05 -11.84
CA GLU A 198 -17.54 19.09 -10.55
C GLU A 198 -18.14 18.12 -9.52
N GLU A 199 -19.48 17.99 -9.49
CA GLU A 199 -20.18 17.04 -8.61
C GLU A 199 -19.77 15.59 -8.90
N ASN A 200 -19.67 15.23 -10.18
CA ASN A 200 -19.33 13.87 -10.60
C ASN A 200 -17.85 13.57 -10.41
N TYR A 201 -16.97 14.54 -10.71
CA TYR A 201 -15.55 14.44 -10.42
C TYR A 201 -15.30 14.21 -8.92
N LYS A 202 -15.97 14.98 -8.05
CA LYS A 202 -15.88 14.83 -6.58
C LYS A 202 -16.27 13.45 -6.08
N LYS A 203 -17.18 12.75 -6.76
CA LYS A 203 -17.54 11.35 -6.42
C LYS A 203 -16.38 10.39 -6.71
N LEU A 204 -15.70 10.55 -7.84
CA LEU A 204 -14.52 9.76 -8.19
C LEU A 204 -13.34 10.06 -7.26
N GLU A 205 -13.12 11.35 -6.98
CA GLU A 205 -12.13 11.83 -6.02
C GLU A 205 -12.36 11.22 -4.62
N ALA A 206 -13.60 11.23 -4.13
CA ALA A 206 -13.94 10.64 -2.84
C ALA A 206 -13.69 9.12 -2.76
N TYR A 207 -13.74 8.40 -3.88
CA TYR A 207 -13.39 6.98 -3.94
C TYR A 207 -11.86 6.79 -3.76
N VAL A 208 -11.06 7.60 -4.45
CA VAL A 208 -9.60 7.55 -4.37
C VAL A 208 -9.08 7.99 -3.00
N ASP A 209 -9.64 9.07 -2.44
CA ASP A 209 -9.26 9.60 -1.11
C ASP A 209 -9.58 8.62 0.04
N ARG A 210 -10.32 7.55 -0.25
CA ARG A 210 -10.77 6.54 0.71
C ARG A 210 -10.24 5.15 0.40
N PHE A 211 -9.16 5.05 -0.37
CA PHE A 211 -8.46 3.77 -0.52
C PHE A 211 -8.13 3.17 0.85
N PRO A 212 -8.23 1.84 0.98
CA PRO A 212 -7.73 1.17 2.17
C PRO A 212 -6.28 1.52 2.39
N THR A 213 -5.97 2.03 3.58
CA THR A 213 -4.63 2.45 3.96
C THR A 213 -4.22 1.69 5.21
N ILE A 214 -2.98 1.28 5.23
CA ILE A 214 -2.41 0.64 6.40
C ILE A 214 -2.16 1.68 7.46
N TYR A 215 -2.37 1.31 8.71
CA TYR A 215 -2.17 2.17 9.84
C TYR A 215 -1.47 1.39 10.92
N GLY A 216 -0.35 1.93 11.37
CA GLY A 216 0.13 1.59 12.69
C GLY A 216 0.72 2.78 13.41
N ARG A 217 1.03 2.53 14.67
CA ARG A 217 1.27 3.56 15.67
C ARG A 217 2.56 3.27 16.41
N ILE A 218 3.36 4.32 16.56
CA ILE A 218 4.54 4.32 17.42
C ILE A 218 4.31 5.37 18.49
N GLU A 219 4.35 4.93 19.74
CA GLU A 219 4.36 5.81 20.90
C GLU A 219 5.74 5.79 21.54
N ALA A 220 6.37 6.95 21.71
CA ALA A 220 7.69 7.02 22.32
C ALA A 220 7.96 8.39 22.93
N ASP A 221 8.60 8.42 24.09
CA ASP A 221 9.04 9.67 24.71
C ASP A 221 10.44 10.04 24.24
N CYS A 222 10.64 11.27 23.77
CA CYS A 222 11.96 11.75 23.38
C CYS A 222 12.88 11.77 24.61
N PRO A 223 14.00 11.02 24.61
CA PRO A 223 14.87 10.92 25.79
C PRO A 223 15.61 12.23 26.10
N LYS A 224 15.65 13.19 25.16
CA LYS A 224 16.31 14.50 25.34
C LYS A 224 15.38 15.56 25.93
N CYS A 225 14.15 15.67 25.43
CA CYS A 225 13.24 16.76 25.84
C CYS A 225 11.95 16.29 26.52
N GLY A 226 11.74 14.98 26.66
CA GLY A 226 10.56 14.39 27.30
C GLY A 226 9.26 14.54 26.51
N PHE A 227 9.33 15.01 25.26
CA PHE A 227 8.15 15.14 24.41
C PHE A 227 7.60 13.76 24.03
N HIS A 228 6.31 13.55 24.25
CA HIS A 228 5.62 12.32 23.88
C HIS A 228 5.27 12.33 22.39
N HIS A 229 5.90 11.44 21.63
CA HIS A 229 5.61 11.23 20.23
C HIS A 229 4.49 10.21 20.05
N ASN A 230 3.58 10.53 19.13
CA ASN A 230 2.58 9.63 18.61
C ASN A 230 2.67 9.68 17.08
N VAL A 231 3.52 8.82 16.52
CA VAL A 231 3.83 8.78 15.10
C VAL A 231 2.94 7.74 14.43
N ARG A 232 2.36 8.14 13.31
CA ARG A 232 1.57 7.28 12.43
C ARG A 232 2.42 6.92 11.25
N TYR A 233 2.49 5.63 10.92
CA TYR A 233 3.04 5.17 9.65
C TYR A 233 1.90 4.60 8.81
N THR A 234 1.95 4.91 7.51
CA THR A 234 0.94 4.49 6.53
C THR A 234 1.53 3.71 5.37
N GLU A 235 2.86 3.66 5.29
CA GLU A 235 3.59 3.00 4.23
C GLU A 235 4.44 1.88 4.81
N PHE A 236 4.54 0.77 4.09
CA PHE A 236 5.35 -0.34 4.57
C PHE A 236 6.87 -0.03 4.52
N TYR A 237 7.28 1.00 3.79
CA TYR A 237 8.67 1.46 3.74
C TYR A 237 9.18 1.90 5.10
N ASP A 238 8.31 2.50 5.91
CA ASP A 238 8.66 3.00 7.24
C ASP A 238 9.13 1.88 8.17
N PHE A 239 8.80 0.62 7.90
CA PHE A 239 9.30 -0.51 8.69
C PHE A 239 10.75 -0.86 8.37
N PHE A 240 11.34 -0.37 7.28
CA PHE A 240 12.69 -0.74 6.85
C PHE A 240 13.79 0.25 7.26
N THR A 241 13.43 1.40 7.82
CA THR A 241 14.34 2.53 8.11
C THR A 241 14.44 2.90 9.59
#